data_AF-A0A1J3DZA9-F1
#
_entry.id   AF-A0A1J3DZA9-F1
#
_cell.length_a   1.000
_cell.length_b   1.000
_cell.length_c   1.000
_cell.angle_alpha   90.00
_cell.angle_beta   90.00
_cell.angle_gamma   90.00
#
_symmetry.space_group_name_H-M   'P 1'
#
loop_
_entity.id
_entity.type
_entity.pdbx_description
1 polymer ?
#
loop_
_entity_poly.entity_id
_entity_poly.type
_entity_poly.pdbx_seq_one_letter_code
_entity_poly.pdbx_strand_id
1 'polypeptide(L)'
;WQLVSTKFPEGLFVRAMPQVVNGTKLGEKTIAVVFYAQFLGRTDELMAIMNQNLPELGVKREDCQEMSWLNTTLFWADYPEGTPTSILLDRPSSPGIFFKSKSDYVKKPIPKEGMEKLWKTMLKFNNIVWMQWNPYGGVMDRIPSTATAFPHRKGN
;
A
#
# COMPACT_ATOMS: atom_id res chain seq x y z
N TRP A 1 7.38 -9.43 -2.06
CA TRP A 1 6.14 -8.85 -1.47
C TRP A 1 4.96 -9.84 -1.42
N GLN A 2 4.39 -10.30 -2.55
CA GLN A 2 3.16 -11.15 -2.55
C GLN A 2 3.23 -12.42 -1.66
N LEU A 3 4.43 -12.96 -1.42
CA LEU A 3 4.65 -14.18 -0.63
C LEU A 3 4.77 -13.95 0.88
N VAL A 4 5.05 -12.71 1.29
CA VAL A 4 5.46 -12.37 2.67
C VAL A 4 4.57 -11.32 3.33
N SER A 5 3.90 -10.46 2.54
CA SER A 5 3.19 -9.29 3.07
C SER A 5 2.02 -9.63 4.01
N THR A 6 1.40 -10.79 3.84
CA THR A 6 0.32 -11.29 4.71
C THR A 6 0.82 -11.99 5.97
N LYS A 7 2.13 -12.20 6.09
CA LYS A 7 2.78 -12.96 7.18
C LYS A 7 3.63 -12.08 8.10
N PHE A 8 3.71 -10.79 7.83
CA PHE A 8 4.41 -9.86 8.72
C PHE A 8 3.78 -9.85 10.12
N PRO A 9 4.55 -9.43 11.16
CA PRO A 9 4.01 -9.23 12.49
C PRO A 9 2.79 -8.29 12.47
N GLU A 10 1.85 -8.48 13.39
CA GLU A 10 0.58 -7.73 13.40
C GLU A 10 0.76 -6.21 13.50
N GLY A 11 1.88 -5.75 14.07
CA GLY A 11 2.21 -4.34 14.15
C GLY A 11 2.65 -3.72 12.81
N LEU A 12 2.92 -4.51 11.76
CA LEU A 12 3.44 -4.05 10.47
C LEU A 12 2.42 -4.22 9.35
N PHE A 13 2.07 -3.10 8.72
CA PHE A 13 1.33 -3.05 7.47
C PHE A 13 2.24 -2.52 6.35
N VAL A 14 2.30 -3.20 5.20
CA VAL A 14 3.05 -2.76 4.01
C VAL A 14 2.19 -2.91 2.75
N ARG A 15 1.73 -1.79 2.18
CA ARG A 15 1.02 -1.72 0.90
C ARG A 15 2.01 -1.64 -0.25
N ALA A 16 1.73 -2.35 -1.34
CA ALA A 16 2.34 -2.07 -2.64
C ALA A 16 1.36 -1.26 -3.51
N MET A 17 1.84 -0.20 -4.14
CA MET A 17 1.03 0.71 -4.96
C MET A 17 1.67 0.90 -6.33
N PRO A 18 1.34 0.03 -7.30
CA PRO A 18 1.77 0.21 -8.67
C PRO A 18 1.05 1.38 -9.33
N GLN A 19 1.80 2.21 -10.05
CA GLN A 19 1.30 3.38 -10.75
C GLN A 19 2.06 3.65 -12.05
N VAL A 20 1.37 4.25 -13.03
CA VAL A 20 2.00 4.71 -14.27
C VAL A 20 2.67 6.06 -14.01
N VAL A 21 3.96 6.16 -14.32
CA VAL A 21 4.76 7.38 -14.17
C VAL A 21 5.48 7.71 -15.47
N ASN A 22 5.94 8.95 -15.60
CA ASN A 22 6.80 9.35 -16.72
C ASN A 22 8.18 8.66 -16.60
N GLY A 23 8.69 8.17 -17.73
CA GLY A 23 10.03 7.61 -17.85
C GLY A 23 11.11 8.69 -17.92
N THR A 24 12.33 8.26 -18.24
CA THR A 24 13.48 9.19 -18.36
C THR A 24 13.48 9.95 -19.68
N LYS A 25 12.86 9.40 -20.73
CA LYS A 25 12.70 10.06 -22.03
C LYS A 25 11.34 10.75 -22.13
N LEU A 26 11.32 11.88 -22.84
CA LEU A 26 10.08 12.59 -23.11
C LEU A 26 9.07 11.69 -23.83
N GLY A 27 7.85 11.60 -23.28
CA GLY A 27 6.77 10.77 -23.82
C GLY A 27 6.84 9.29 -23.44
N GLU A 28 7.92 8.84 -22.80
CA GLU A 28 8.02 7.49 -22.25
C GLU A 28 7.20 7.37 -20.96
N LYS A 29 6.49 6.25 -20.80
CA LYS A 29 5.80 5.89 -19.56
C LYS A 29 6.33 4.56 -19.05
N THR A 30 6.44 4.43 -17.74
CA THR A 30 6.84 3.20 -17.07
C THR A 30 5.97 2.93 -15.84
N ILE A 31 6.16 1.78 -15.22
CA ILE A 31 5.50 1.43 -13.95
C ILE A 31 6.47 1.69 -12.80
N ALA A 32 6.04 2.48 -11.82
CA ALA A 32 6.66 2.55 -10.51
C ALA A 32 5.80 1.77 -9.51
N VAL A 33 6.44 1.01 -8.63
CA VAL A 33 5.76 0.37 -7.48
C VAL A 33 6.22 1.06 -6.22
N VAL A 34 5.32 1.83 -5.60
CA VAL A 34 5.61 2.53 -4.35
C VAL A 34 5.15 1.67 -3.19
N PHE A 35 5.99 1.56 -2.16
CA PHE A 35 5.66 0.83 -0.95
C PHE A 35 5.39 1.81 0.18
N TYR A 36 4.19 1.73 0.76
CA TYR A 36 3.83 2.49 1.96
C TYR A 36 3.75 1.53 3.13
N ALA A 37 4.37 1.89 4.25
CA ALA A 37 4.35 1.08 5.44
C ALA A 37 3.90 1.90 6.66
N GLN A 38 3.22 1.22 7.58
CA GLN A 38 3.02 1.71 8.93
C GLN A 38 3.40 0.60 9.91
N PHE A 39 4.23 0.95 10.88
CA PHE A 39 4.67 0.05 11.93
C PHE A 39 4.34 0.61 13.30
N LEU A 40 3.72 -0.20 14.14
CA LEU A 40 3.43 0.13 15.54
C LEU A 40 4.62 -0.22 16.43
N GLY A 41 5.73 0.49 16.24
CA GLY A 41 6.98 0.28 16.97
C GLY A 41 8.06 1.27 16.53
N ARG A 42 9.32 1.00 16.91
CA ARG A 42 10.47 1.86 16.61
C ARG A 42 11.08 1.51 15.25
N THR A 43 11.75 2.47 14.61
CA THR A 43 12.40 2.29 13.30
C THR A 43 13.42 1.15 13.30
N ASP A 44 14.15 0.94 14.40
CA ASP A 44 15.16 -0.14 14.49
C ASP A 44 14.54 -1.54 14.36
N GLU A 45 13.39 -1.73 15.00
CA GLU A 45 12.61 -2.97 14.92
C GLU A 45 12.02 -3.17 13.52
N LEU A 46 11.47 -2.11 12.93
CA LEU A 46 10.98 -2.13 11.55
C LEU A 46 12.10 -2.56 10.59
N MET A 47 13.27 -1.93 10.69
CA MET A 47 14.43 -2.24 9.86
C MET A 47 14.86 -3.70 10.01
N ALA A 48 14.89 -4.23 11.23
CA ALA A 48 15.21 -5.63 11.48
C ALA A 48 14.18 -6.57 10.81
N ILE A 49 12.88 -6.29 10.95
CA ILE A 49 11.81 -7.08 10.32
C ILE A 49 11.93 -7.05 8.79
N MET A 50 12.15 -5.86 8.20
CA MET A 50 12.25 -5.70 6.75
C MET A 50 13.49 -6.38 6.18
N ASN A 51 14.64 -6.25 6.83
CA ASN A 51 15.87 -6.92 6.40
C ASN A 51 15.77 -8.45 6.48
N GLN A 52 15.01 -8.98 7.44
CA GLN A 52 14.83 -10.42 7.56
C GLN A 52 13.81 -10.97 6.56
N ASN A 53 12.70 -10.25 6.31
CA ASN A 53 11.54 -10.82 5.64
C ASN A 53 11.30 -10.28 4.22
N LEU A 54 11.85 -9.12 3.87
CA LEU A 54 11.78 -8.52 2.53
C LEU A 54 13.05 -7.68 2.23
N PRO A 55 14.26 -8.28 2.30
CA PRO A 55 15.52 -7.56 2.05
C PRO A 55 15.59 -6.95 0.65
N GLU A 56 14.88 -7.51 -0.34
CA GLU A 56 14.89 -7.03 -1.72
C GLU A 56 14.28 -5.63 -1.88
N LEU A 57 13.50 -5.17 -0.89
CA LEU A 57 12.99 -3.79 -0.90
C LEU A 57 14.08 -2.77 -0.54
N GLY A 58 15.12 -3.19 0.20
CA GLY A 58 16.27 -2.35 0.51
C GLY A 58 15.95 -1.11 1.34
N VAL A 59 14.97 -1.21 2.26
CA VAL A 59 14.55 -0.11 3.14
C VAL A 59 15.74 0.42 3.93
N LYS A 60 15.91 1.73 3.93
CA LYS A 60 16.94 2.43 4.71
C LYS A 60 16.31 3.23 5.84
N ARG A 61 17.14 3.62 6.80
CA ARG A 61 16.68 4.43 7.93
C ARG A 61 16.14 5.78 7.47
N GLU A 62 16.72 6.35 6.42
CA GLU A 62 16.31 7.64 5.85
C GLU A 62 14.93 7.57 5.18
N ASP A 63 14.45 6.37 4.84
CA ASP A 63 13.09 6.14 4.33
C ASP A 63 12.04 6.08 5.46
N CYS A 64 12.48 6.03 6.73
CA CYS A 64 11.62 5.84 7.89
C CYS A 64 11.40 7.15 8.64
N GLN A 65 10.15 7.47 8.96
CA GLN A 65 9.78 8.64 9.75
C GLN A 65 8.99 8.18 10.99
N GLU A 66 9.55 8.42 12.18
CA GLU A 66 8.85 8.15 13.43
C GLU A 66 7.96 9.33 13.79
N MET A 67 6.69 9.05 14.09
CA MET A 67 5.71 10.06 14.48
C MET A 67 4.65 9.44 15.39
N SER A 68 3.84 10.28 16.03
CA SER A 68 2.68 9.81 16.80
C SER A 68 1.68 9.10 15.88
N TRP A 69 0.89 8.18 16.42
CA TRP A 69 -0.14 7.48 15.64
C TRP A 69 -1.11 8.47 14.96
N LEU A 70 -1.50 9.56 15.66
CA LEU A 70 -2.37 10.58 15.07
C LEU A 70 -1.71 11.23 13.85
N ASN A 71 -0.41 11.54 13.90
CA ASN A 71 0.29 12.13 12.77
C ASN A 71 0.40 11.18 11.57
N THR A 72 0.39 9.85 11.79
CA THR A 72 0.35 8.90 10.67
C THR A 72 -0.91 9.07 9.82
N THR A 73 -2.02 9.53 10.40
CA THR A 73 -3.26 9.80 9.64
C THR A 73 -3.08 10.91 8.61
N LEU A 74 -2.28 11.93 8.93
CA LEU A 74 -1.93 13.01 8.00
C LEU A 74 -1.00 12.51 6.90
N PHE A 75 -0.01 11.69 7.24
CA PHE A 75 0.87 11.04 6.27
C PHE A 75 0.07 10.20 5.26
N TRP A 76 -0.87 9.37 5.71
CA TRP A 76 -1.71 8.55 4.83
C TRP A 76 -2.72 9.35 3.99
N ALA A 77 -3.04 10.57 4.41
CA ALA A 77 -3.88 11.49 3.66
C ALA A 77 -3.08 12.42 2.72
N ASP A 78 -1.77 12.14 2.54
CA ASP A 78 -0.85 12.92 1.71
C ASP A 78 -0.75 14.40 2.10
N TYR A 79 -0.98 14.74 3.39
CA TYR A 79 -0.73 16.09 3.88
C TYR A 79 0.77 16.36 4.05
N PRO A 80 1.24 17.59 3.76
CA PRO A 80 2.62 17.97 4.02
C PRO A 80 3.01 17.79 5.49
N GLU A 81 4.28 17.45 5.72
CA GLU A 81 4.83 17.39 7.07
C GLU A 81 4.65 18.73 7.80
N GLY A 82 4.28 18.68 9.08
CA GLY A 82 3.98 19.86 9.90
C GLY A 82 2.55 20.40 9.79
N THR A 83 1.70 19.80 8.95
CA THR A 83 0.27 20.15 8.90
C THR A 83 -0.40 19.97 10.28
N PRO A 84 -1.12 20.97 10.81
CA PRO A 84 -1.82 20.83 12.08
C PRO A 84 -2.92 19.77 12.04
N THR A 85 -3.01 18.92 13.07
CA THR A 85 -4.01 17.84 13.16
C THR A 85 -5.46 18.33 13.20
N SER A 86 -5.69 19.63 13.49
CA SER A 86 -7.02 20.24 13.45
C SER A 86 -7.66 20.17 12.06
N ILE A 87 -6.87 20.03 10.99
CA ILE A 87 -7.38 19.83 9.63
C ILE A 87 -8.29 18.61 9.51
N LEU A 88 -8.12 17.61 10.38
CA LEU A 88 -8.95 16.40 10.40
C LEU A 88 -10.40 16.67 10.83
N LEU A 89 -10.69 17.86 11.37
CA LEU A 89 -12.04 18.30 11.71
C LEU A 89 -12.76 18.94 10.51
N ASP A 90 -12.03 19.31 9.46
CA ASP A 90 -12.60 19.98 8.30
C ASP A 90 -13.42 19.01 7.45
N ARG A 91 -14.62 19.46 7.05
CA ARG A 91 -15.47 18.72 6.11
C ARG A 91 -15.22 19.24 4.69
N PRO A 92 -14.71 18.41 3.76
CA PRO A 92 -14.51 18.83 2.37
C PRO A 92 -15.83 19.28 1.74
N SER A 93 -15.84 20.45 1.10
CA SER A 93 -17.01 21.03 0.43
C SER A 93 -16.94 20.96 -1.10
N SER A 94 -15.75 20.75 -1.65
CA SER A 94 -15.55 20.64 -3.10
C SER A 94 -15.84 19.22 -3.60
N PRO A 95 -16.42 19.06 -4.80
CA PRO A 95 -16.57 17.75 -5.42
C PRO A 95 -15.19 17.14 -5.68
N GLY A 96 -15.07 15.84 -5.40
CA GLY A 96 -13.84 15.09 -5.64
C GLY A 96 -13.53 14.93 -7.13
N ILE A 97 -12.37 14.36 -7.42
CA ILE A 97 -12.00 13.98 -8.79
C ILE A 97 -12.93 12.89 -9.32
N PHE A 98 -13.27 12.93 -10.61
CA PHE A 98 -14.01 11.84 -11.25
C PHE A 98 -13.09 10.63 -11.42
N PHE A 99 -13.51 9.48 -10.90
CA PHE A 99 -12.76 8.23 -11.04
C PHE A 99 -13.68 7.03 -11.21
N LYS A 100 -13.10 5.92 -11.68
CA LYS A 100 -13.74 4.60 -11.71
C LYS A 100 -12.85 3.61 -11.01
N SER A 101 -13.40 2.88 -10.04
CA SER A 101 -12.67 1.82 -9.32
C SER A 101 -13.38 0.47 -9.44
N LYS A 102 -12.56 -0.58 -9.28
CA LYS A 102 -12.94 -1.99 -9.11
C LYS A 102 -11.97 -2.60 -8.09
N SER A 103 -12.33 -3.74 -7.50
CA SER A 103 -11.47 -4.48 -6.59
C SER A 103 -11.59 -5.98 -6.85
N ASP A 104 -10.56 -6.72 -6.44
CA ASP A 104 -10.46 -8.17 -6.50
C ASP A 104 -9.70 -8.68 -5.28
N TYR A 105 -9.87 -9.96 -4.94
CA TYR A 105 -9.12 -10.63 -3.88
C TYR A 105 -8.21 -11.72 -4.43
N VAL A 106 -6.93 -11.64 -4.07
CA VAL A 106 -5.89 -12.54 -4.56
C VAL A 106 -5.62 -13.63 -3.54
N LYS A 107 -5.96 -14.89 -3.87
CA LYS A 107 -5.73 -16.06 -3.02
C LYS A 107 -4.37 -16.73 -3.23
N LYS A 108 -3.83 -16.62 -4.43
CA LYS A 108 -2.52 -17.18 -4.81
C LYS A 108 -1.70 -16.08 -5.49
N PRO A 109 -0.38 -16.03 -5.28
CA PRO A 109 0.47 -15.04 -5.92
C PRO A 109 0.25 -14.99 -7.43
N ILE A 110 0.11 -13.79 -7.97
CA ILE A 110 0.03 -13.55 -9.41
C ILE A 110 1.39 -13.96 -10.01
N PRO A 111 1.42 -14.89 -10.98
CA PRO A 111 2.67 -15.31 -11.61
C PRO A 111 3.31 -14.18 -12.41
N LYS A 112 4.59 -14.30 -12.72
CA LYS A 112 5.37 -13.24 -13.39
C LYS A 112 4.75 -12.82 -14.73
N GLU A 113 4.27 -13.78 -15.51
CA GLU A 113 3.62 -13.52 -16.80
C GLU A 113 2.30 -12.74 -16.62
N GLY A 114 1.61 -12.97 -15.49
CA GLY A 114 0.42 -12.21 -15.09
C GLY A 114 0.76 -10.77 -14.73
N MET A 115 1.86 -10.57 -13.98
CA MET A 115 2.39 -9.25 -13.64
C MET A 115 2.77 -8.46 -14.90
N GLU A 116 3.47 -9.09 -15.85
CA GLU A 116 3.86 -8.44 -17.12
C GLU A 116 2.65 -8.04 -17.96
N LYS A 117 1.61 -8.88 -18.03
CA LYS A 117 0.35 -8.54 -18.69
C LYS A 117 -0.37 -7.38 -18.01
N LEU A 118 -0.34 -7.33 -16.69
CA LEU A 118 -0.93 -6.25 -15.90
C LEU A 118 -0.21 -4.92 -16.19
N TRP A 119 1.12 -4.89 -16.17
CA TRP A 119 1.92 -3.72 -16.51
C TRP A 119 1.65 -3.23 -17.93
N LYS A 120 1.69 -4.12 -18.92
CA LYS A 120 1.35 -3.79 -20.31
C LYS A 120 -0.07 -3.25 -20.44
N THR A 121 -1.00 -3.68 -19.60
CA THR A 121 -2.39 -3.20 -19.63
C THR A 121 -2.51 -1.81 -19.01
N MET A 122 -1.87 -1.55 -17.88
CA MET A 122 -1.85 -0.22 -17.26
C MET A 122 -1.26 0.84 -18.19
N LEU A 123 -0.19 0.51 -18.91
CA LEU A 123 0.48 1.43 -19.85
C LEU A 123 -0.35 1.79 -21.09
N LYS A 124 -1.45 1.09 -21.38
CA LYS A 124 -2.36 1.43 -22.50
C LYS A 124 -3.23 2.65 -22.21
N PHE A 125 -3.35 3.05 -20.95
CA PHE A 125 -4.23 4.16 -20.57
C PHE A 125 -3.48 5.48 -20.62
N ASN A 126 -4.13 6.49 -21.21
CA ASN A 126 -3.61 7.86 -21.24
C ASN A 126 -3.88 8.63 -19.95
N ASN A 127 -4.88 8.20 -19.17
CA ASN A 127 -5.25 8.78 -17.89
C ASN A 127 -4.39 8.25 -16.73
N ILE A 128 -4.53 8.85 -15.56
CA ILE A 128 -3.87 8.39 -14.33
C ILE A 128 -4.43 7.00 -13.96
N VAL A 129 -3.54 6.02 -13.80
CA VAL A 129 -3.89 4.65 -13.40
C VAL A 129 -2.97 4.21 -12.27
N TRP A 130 -3.58 3.77 -11.18
CA TRP A 130 -2.89 3.17 -10.05
C TRP A 130 -3.69 1.99 -9.50
N MET A 131 -3.02 1.14 -8.73
CA MET A 131 -3.63 0.07 -7.96
C MET A 131 -3.11 0.13 -6.53
N GLN A 132 -3.90 -0.35 -5.59
CA GLN A 132 -3.48 -0.48 -4.19
C GLN A 132 -3.60 -1.93 -3.77
N TRP A 133 -2.49 -2.54 -3.39
CA TRP A 133 -2.43 -3.93 -2.97
C TRP A 133 -2.24 -3.97 -1.47
N ASN A 134 -3.35 -4.21 -0.77
CA ASN A 134 -3.42 -4.22 0.69
C ASN A 134 -3.34 -5.67 1.19
N PRO A 135 -2.36 -6.03 2.03
CA PRO A 135 -2.22 -7.40 2.53
C PRO A 135 -3.34 -7.76 3.52
N TYR A 136 -3.87 -8.97 3.40
CA TYR A 136 -4.82 -9.57 4.33
C TYR A 136 -4.16 -10.78 5.00
N GLY A 137 -4.09 -10.74 6.32
CA GLY A 137 -3.43 -11.72 7.17
C GLY A 137 -3.56 -11.28 8.64
N GLY A 138 -2.65 -11.71 9.50
CA GLY A 138 -2.65 -11.29 10.92
C GLY A 138 -4.01 -11.51 11.59
N VAL A 139 -4.59 -10.45 12.16
CA VAL A 139 -5.91 -10.51 12.80
C VAL A 139 -7.03 -10.93 11.83
N MET A 140 -6.95 -10.56 10.54
CA MET A 140 -7.96 -10.93 9.54
C MET A 140 -8.07 -12.44 9.33
N ASP A 141 -6.99 -13.20 9.56
CA ASP A 141 -6.98 -14.66 9.46
C ASP A 141 -7.59 -15.36 10.69
N ARG A 142 -7.77 -14.64 11.80
CA ARG A 142 -8.28 -15.19 13.07
C ARG A 142 -9.79 -15.04 13.20
N ILE A 143 -10.39 -14.11 12.44
CA ILE A 143 -11.83 -13.84 12.48
C ILE A 143 -12.55 -14.81 11.54
N PRO A 144 -13.59 -15.54 12.00
CA PRO A 144 -14.40 -16.39 11.13
C PRO A 144 -15.08 -15.58 10.00
N SER A 145 -15.20 -16.15 8.81
CA SER A 145 -15.87 -15.50 7.66
C SER A 145 -17.36 -15.22 7.88
N THR A 146 -17.97 -15.87 8.87
CA THR A 146 -19.37 -15.69 9.27
C THR A 146 -19.56 -14.73 10.44
N ALA A 147 -18.47 -14.21 11.04
CA ALA A 147 -18.56 -13.33 12.20
C ALA A 147 -19.23 -11.98 11.88
N THR A 148 -19.11 -11.51 10.64
CA THR A 148 -19.79 -10.32 10.12
C THR A 148 -20.19 -10.55 8.67
N ALA A 149 -20.94 -9.61 8.07
CA ALA A 149 -21.27 -9.64 6.65
C ALA A 149 -20.05 -9.51 5.72
N PHE A 150 -18.85 -9.21 6.25
CA PHE A 150 -17.62 -9.13 5.49
C PHE A 150 -16.87 -10.48 5.53
N PRO A 151 -16.89 -11.26 4.44
CA PRO A 151 -16.48 -12.66 4.49
C PRO A 151 -14.97 -12.86 4.23
N HIS A 152 -14.27 -11.83 3.75
CA HIS A 152 -12.89 -11.94 3.27
C HIS A 152 -11.89 -11.98 4.45
N ARG A 153 -11.63 -13.17 4.96
CA ARG A 153 -10.80 -13.53 6.11
C ARG A 153 -9.68 -14.47 5.68
N LYS A 154 -9.41 -15.53 6.45
CA LYS A 154 -8.34 -16.49 6.18
C LYS A 154 -8.52 -17.19 4.85
N GLY A 155 -7.51 -17.08 3.99
CA GLY A 155 -7.58 -17.67 2.64
C GLY A 155 -8.54 -16.93 1.70
N ASN A 156 -8.92 -15.70 2.09
CA ASN A 156 -10.01 -14.88 1.58
C ASN A 156 -11.39 -15.41 1.95
#